data_AF-A0A521JWG9-F1
#
_entry.id   AF-A0A521JWG9-F1
#
_cell.length_a   1.000
_cell.length_b   1.000
_cell.length_c   1.000
_cell.angle_alpha   90.00
_cell.angle_beta   90.00
_cell.angle_gamma   90.00
#
_symmetry.space_group_name_H-M   'P 1'
#
loop_
_entity.id
_entity.type
_entity.pdbx_description
1 polymer ?
#
loop_
_entity_poly.entity_id
_entity_poly.type
_entity_poly.pdbx_seq_one_letter_code
_entity_poly.pdbx_strand_id
1 'polypeptide(L)'
;MGLWTSATAEETQFGTPKGTEGTRIFNATEHPFYSGEFHLKGERTTLVGSLHDTSPWDHLDYVGKHLTSVKGAIEIDVNEVTNTGTVVAEFVEGADHYRIVFDRFAAAQPFQDGGIATRIYEHGDSGHGDPLYPKTWLYLAGWGTATMFQNDQVLYKDYPAHFMVMERSRDPKTHEVRYPVKRTLPGGETDPAGMEIDLWVRSKEQNPQNFPPYETFIHLCWEEVTWR
;
A
#
# COMPACT_ATOMS: atom_id res chain seq x y z
N MET A 1 -0.98 18.42 -58.40
CA MET A 1 -0.27 19.30 -57.45
C MET A 1 -0.01 18.49 -56.20
N GLY A 2 1.24 18.06 -56.03
CA GLY A 2 1.64 17.19 -54.94
C GLY A 2 1.85 17.97 -53.64
N LEU A 3 1.76 17.22 -52.54
CA LEU A 3 2.07 17.53 -51.14
C LEU A 3 3.45 18.24 -51.01
N TRP A 4 3.87 18.84 -49.90
CA TRP A 4 4.33 18.20 -48.67
C TRP A 4 4.39 19.28 -47.58
N THR A 5 3.71 19.04 -46.48
CA THR A 5 3.86 19.76 -45.20
C THR A 5 5.23 19.42 -44.62
N SER A 6 6.02 20.45 -44.33
CA SER A 6 7.30 20.36 -43.64
C SER A 6 7.07 20.02 -42.16
N ALA A 7 7.22 18.74 -41.81
CA ALA A 7 7.30 18.28 -40.43
C ALA A 7 8.63 17.55 -40.25
N THR A 8 9.72 18.28 -40.05
CA THR A 8 10.98 17.73 -39.55
C THR A 8 11.81 18.84 -38.94
N ALA A 9 11.96 18.84 -37.61
CA ALA A 9 13.20 19.14 -36.88
C ALA A 9 12.95 19.39 -35.38
N GLU A 10 12.45 18.39 -34.63
CA GLU A 10 12.61 18.37 -33.16
C GLU A 10 13.26 17.06 -32.64
N GLU A 11 13.35 16.02 -33.47
CA GLU A 11 13.79 14.67 -33.06
C GLU A 11 15.29 14.51 -32.72
N THR A 12 16.11 15.55 -32.86
CA THR A 12 17.57 15.44 -32.74
C THR A 12 18.18 16.09 -31.50
N GLN A 13 17.37 16.69 -30.61
CA GLN A 13 17.90 17.26 -29.38
C GLN A 13 17.91 16.21 -28.26
N PHE A 14 19.10 15.90 -27.75
CA PHE A 14 19.27 15.03 -26.59
C PHE A 14 18.42 15.54 -25.43
N GLY A 15 17.56 14.68 -24.89
CA GLY A 15 16.70 14.99 -23.75
C GLY A 15 15.31 15.57 -24.09
N THR A 16 14.97 15.79 -25.36
CA THR A 16 13.59 16.12 -25.74
C THR A 16 12.75 14.84 -25.80
N PRO A 17 11.66 14.71 -25.02
CA PRO A 17 10.75 13.58 -25.13
C PRO A 17 10.24 13.46 -26.57
N LYS A 18 10.27 12.25 -27.15
CA LYS A 18 9.81 12.06 -28.52
C LYS A 18 8.28 11.95 -28.52
N GLY A 19 7.61 12.80 -29.29
CA GLY A 19 6.15 12.76 -29.40
C GLY A 19 5.45 12.90 -28.05
N THR A 20 4.54 11.97 -27.72
CA THR A 20 3.76 12.00 -26.47
C THR A 20 4.47 11.30 -25.29
N GLU A 21 5.77 11.00 -25.39
CA GLU A 21 6.54 10.37 -24.31
C GLU A 21 6.54 11.20 -23.02
N GLY A 22 6.45 12.53 -23.13
CA GLY A 22 6.54 13.44 -21.98
C GLY A 22 5.47 13.27 -20.90
N THR A 23 4.39 12.51 -21.15
CA THR A 23 3.29 12.30 -20.20
C THR A 23 2.84 10.84 -20.08
N ARG A 24 3.53 9.91 -20.75
CA ARG A 24 3.17 8.49 -20.73
C ARG A 24 3.78 7.79 -19.51
N ILE A 25 2.96 7.05 -18.76
CA ILE A 25 3.45 6.02 -17.85
C ILE A 25 3.77 4.79 -18.70
N PHE A 26 5.04 4.41 -18.77
CA PHE A 26 5.47 3.19 -19.44
C PHE A 26 5.06 1.96 -18.62
N ASN A 27 4.58 0.91 -19.29
CA ASN A 27 4.40 -0.37 -18.63
C ASN A 27 5.80 -0.93 -18.34
N ALA A 28 6.01 -1.44 -17.14
CA ALA A 28 7.34 -1.90 -16.74
C ALA A 28 7.85 -3.07 -17.62
N THR A 29 6.93 -3.88 -18.14
CA THR A 29 7.20 -4.97 -19.09
C THR A 29 7.69 -4.51 -20.47
N GLU A 30 7.59 -3.21 -20.78
CA GLU A 30 8.18 -2.63 -22.00
C GLU A 30 9.70 -2.44 -21.86
N HIS A 31 10.24 -2.54 -20.65
CA HIS A 31 11.65 -2.31 -20.38
C HIS A 31 12.40 -3.65 -20.26
N PRO A 32 13.35 -3.96 -21.17
CA PRO A 32 14.04 -5.26 -21.18
C PRO A 32 14.94 -5.50 -19.95
N PHE A 33 15.20 -4.46 -19.15
CA PHE A 33 16.00 -4.52 -17.93
C PHE A 33 15.17 -4.37 -16.66
N TYR A 34 13.84 -4.44 -16.76
CA TYR A 34 12.99 -4.42 -15.56
C TYR A 34 13.14 -5.73 -14.79
N SER A 35 13.64 -5.65 -13.55
CA SER A 35 13.85 -6.82 -12.69
C SER A 35 12.57 -7.34 -12.06
N GLY A 36 11.59 -6.46 -11.83
CA GLY A 36 10.42 -6.75 -11.01
C GLY A 36 10.73 -6.92 -9.52
N GLU A 37 11.97 -6.64 -9.09
CA GLU A 37 12.43 -6.77 -7.71
C GLU A 37 12.25 -5.47 -6.94
N PHE A 38 11.75 -5.58 -5.72
CA PHE A 38 11.42 -4.47 -4.83
C PHE A 38 12.02 -4.75 -3.46
N HIS A 39 13.00 -3.93 -3.08
CA HIS A 39 13.61 -3.94 -1.75
C HIS A 39 13.30 -2.62 -1.06
N LEU A 40 12.40 -2.65 -0.07
CA LEU A 40 11.96 -1.45 0.65
C LEU A 40 12.06 -1.64 2.15
N LYS A 41 12.22 -0.51 2.84
CA LYS A 41 12.11 -0.41 4.29
C LYS A 41 11.13 0.70 4.65
N GLY A 42 10.24 0.41 5.58
CA GLY A 42 9.38 1.39 6.25
C GLY A 42 9.79 1.63 7.69
N GLU A 43 9.80 2.88 8.12
CA GLU A 43 10.09 3.34 9.49
C GLU A 43 9.03 4.34 9.97
N ARG A 44 9.17 4.79 11.23
CA ARG A 44 8.18 5.63 11.93
C ARG A 44 6.78 5.02 11.93
N THR A 45 6.69 3.92 12.67
CA THR A 45 5.50 3.09 12.72
C THR A 45 4.40 3.71 13.58
N THR A 46 3.20 3.66 13.03
CA THR A 46 1.96 3.97 13.72
C THR A 46 1.07 2.74 13.65
N LEU A 47 0.56 2.30 14.80
CA LEU A 47 -0.49 1.31 14.93
C LEU A 47 -1.83 2.04 14.99
N VAL A 48 -2.82 1.61 14.20
CA VAL A 48 -4.19 2.09 14.30
C VAL A 48 -4.88 1.36 15.47
N GLY A 49 -5.13 2.10 16.55
CA GLY A 49 -5.59 1.59 17.84
C GLY A 49 -4.48 0.97 18.69
N SER A 50 -4.83 -0.06 19.45
CA SER A 50 -3.93 -0.87 20.27
C SER A 50 -4.30 -2.36 20.20
N LEU A 51 -3.31 -3.27 20.31
CA LEU A 51 -3.59 -4.71 20.46
C LEU A 51 -4.08 -5.08 21.86
N HIS A 52 -4.01 -4.14 22.81
CA HIS A 52 -4.53 -4.29 24.17
C HIS A 52 -5.97 -3.81 24.34
N ASP A 53 -6.57 -3.24 23.28
CA ASP A 53 -7.94 -2.77 23.33
C ASP A 53 -8.95 -3.92 23.45
N THR A 54 -10.01 -3.69 24.19
CA THR A 54 -11.12 -4.63 24.32
C THR A 54 -12.05 -4.53 23.12
N SER A 55 -12.49 -5.66 22.58
CA SER A 55 -13.55 -5.70 21.55
C SER A 55 -14.79 -4.90 22.01
N PRO A 56 -15.41 -4.08 21.14
CA PRO A 56 -15.17 -3.93 19.70
C PRO A 56 -13.88 -3.17 19.32
N TRP A 57 -13.18 -3.62 18.28
CA TRP A 57 -11.98 -2.98 17.70
C TRP A 57 -12.37 -1.95 16.64
N ASP A 58 -13.04 -0.90 17.08
CA ASP A 58 -13.52 0.21 16.24
C ASP A 58 -12.46 1.32 16.13
N HIS A 59 -11.35 1.02 15.46
CA HIS A 59 -10.15 1.88 15.52
C HIS A 59 -9.85 2.63 14.23
N LEU A 60 -10.38 2.21 13.07
CA LEU A 60 -10.14 2.96 11.85
C LEU A 60 -10.96 4.26 11.91
N ASP A 61 -10.27 5.40 11.93
CA ASP A 61 -10.92 6.69 11.84
C ASP A 61 -10.19 7.63 10.89
N TYR A 62 -10.96 8.47 10.21
CA TYR A 62 -10.42 9.43 9.24
C TYR A 62 -9.92 10.72 9.89
N VAL A 63 -10.21 10.94 11.18
CA VAL A 63 -9.83 12.18 11.90
C VAL A 63 -8.50 12.05 12.67
N GLY A 64 -7.83 10.89 12.56
CA GLY A 64 -6.51 10.63 13.14
C GLY A 64 -6.48 10.48 14.66
N LYS A 65 -7.57 10.03 15.30
CA LYS A 65 -7.68 10.01 16.77
C LYS A 65 -7.25 8.71 17.43
N HIS A 66 -7.33 7.59 16.73
CA HIS A 66 -7.02 6.27 17.28
C HIS A 66 -5.67 5.77 16.72
N LEU A 67 -4.60 6.50 17.00
CA LEU A 67 -3.27 6.22 16.47
C LEU A 67 -2.24 6.14 17.60
N THR A 68 -1.55 5.00 17.67
CA THR A 68 -0.50 4.72 18.65
C THR A 68 0.84 4.69 17.94
N SER A 69 1.72 5.65 18.23
CA SER A 69 3.09 5.57 17.74
C SER A 69 3.83 4.43 18.46
N VAL A 70 4.41 3.52 17.68
CA VAL A 70 5.11 2.35 18.20
C VAL A 70 6.52 2.29 17.60
N LYS A 71 7.44 1.68 18.33
CA LYS A 71 8.76 1.38 17.77
C LYS A 71 8.62 0.16 16.88
N GLY A 72 8.80 0.33 15.57
CA GLY A 72 8.76 -0.76 14.61
C GLY A 72 9.37 -0.41 13.27
N ALA A 73 9.38 -1.41 12.39
CA ALA A 73 9.81 -1.29 11.01
C ALA A 73 9.11 -2.37 10.17
N ILE A 74 9.09 -2.15 8.85
CA ILE A 74 8.72 -3.15 7.87
C ILE A 74 9.84 -3.28 6.85
N GLU A 75 10.16 -4.51 6.47
CA GLU A 75 11.03 -4.82 5.34
C GLU A 75 10.21 -5.58 4.29
N ILE A 76 10.30 -5.11 3.05
CA ILE A 76 9.62 -5.68 1.89
C ILE A 76 10.72 -6.12 0.93
N ASP A 77 10.79 -7.42 0.66
CA ASP A 77 11.69 -8.02 -0.31
C ASP A 77 10.87 -8.93 -1.21
N VAL A 78 10.43 -8.40 -2.35
CA VAL A 78 9.48 -9.11 -3.23
C VAL A 78 9.82 -8.98 -4.69
N ASN A 79 9.34 -9.94 -5.47
CA ASN A 79 9.40 -9.95 -6.91
C ASN A 79 7.99 -10.08 -7.49
N GLU A 80 7.48 -9.02 -8.13
CA GLU A 80 6.11 -9.01 -8.67
C GLU A 80 5.96 -9.96 -9.88
N VAL A 81 7.00 -10.10 -10.71
CA VAL A 81 6.96 -10.92 -11.92
C VAL A 81 6.76 -12.39 -11.57
N THR A 82 7.31 -12.83 -10.45
CA THR A 82 7.21 -14.22 -9.97
C THR A 82 6.16 -14.39 -8.88
N ASN A 83 5.59 -13.30 -8.35
CA ASN A 83 4.70 -13.32 -7.18
C ASN A 83 5.30 -14.00 -5.95
N THR A 84 6.59 -13.73 -5.69
CA THR A 84 7.33 -14.34 -4.57
C THR A 84 8.04 -13.29 -3.72
N GLY A 85 8.47 -13.69 -2.52
CA GLY A 85 9.24 -12.84 -1.61
C GLY A 85 8.75 -12.93 -0.18
N THR A 86 9.07 -11.92 0.61
CA THR A 86 8.64 -11.82 2.00
C THR A 86 8.46 -10.37 2.40
N VAL A 87 7.41 -10.13 3.18
CA VAL A 87 7.19 -8.91 3.93
C VAL A 87 7.24 -9.24 5.41
N VAL A 88 8.17 -8.60 6.14
CA VAL A 88 8.32 -8.77 7.58
C VAL A 88 8.11 -7.44 8.26
N ALA A 89 7.12 -7.35 9.14
CA ALA A 89 6.92 -6.20 10.01
C ALA A 89 7.16 -6.60 11.46
N GLU A 90 7.93 -5.79 12.19
CA GLU A 90 8.18 -5.97 13.62
C GLU A 90 7.88 -4.67 14.37
N PHE A 91 7.24 -4.78 15.53
CA PHE A 91 6.97 -3.63 16.38
C PHE A 91 6.81 -4.02 17.85
N VAL A 92 6.95 -3.03 18.73
CA VAL A 92 6.81 -3.17 20.17
C VAL A 92 5.66 -2.32 20.67
N GLU A 93 4.77 -2.94 21.44
CA GLU A 93 3.70 -2.26 22.16
C GLU A 93 3.75 -2.69 23.64
N GLY A 94 3.96 -1.73 24.54
CA GLY A 94 4.17 -2.04 25.96
C GLY A 94 5.38 -2.94 26.18
N ALA A 95 5.14 -4.12 26.77
CA ALA A 95 6.16 -5.15 27.01
C ALA A 95 6.23 -6.21 25.91
N ASP A 96 5.29 -6.19 24.96
CA ASP A 96 5.14 -7.23 23.97
C ASP A 96 5.86 -6.88 22.67
N HIS A 97 6.49 -7.90 22.09
CA HIS A 97 7.09 -7.85 20.76
C HIS A 97 6.20 -8.57 19.77
N TYR A 98 5.86 -7.88 18.68
CA TYR A 98 5.03 -8.42 17.60
C TYR A 98 5.84 -8.55 16.33
N ARG A 99 5.62 -9.65 15.62
CA ARG A 99 6.20 -9.91 14.29
C ARG A 99 5.13 -10.43 13.35
N ILE A 100 5.03 -9.85 12.17
CA ILE A 100 4.17 -10.30 11.09
C ILE A 100 5.08 -10.82 9.98
N VAL A 101 4.86 -12.07 9.57
CA VAL A 101 5.52 -12.68 8.40
C VAL A 101 4.47 -12.90 7.32
N PHE A 102 4.65 -12.24 6.20
CA PHE A 102 3.77 -12.32 5.04
C PHE A 102 4.58 -12.78 3.83
N ASP A 103 4.44 -14.06 3.50
CA ASP A 103 5.24 -14.79 2.51
C ASP A 103 4.38 -15.62 1.53
N ARG A 104 3.06 -15.62 1.70
CA ARG A 104 2.11 -16.38 0.88
C ARG A 104 1.20 -15.45 0.11
N PHE A 105 1.69 -14.97 -1.02
CA PHE A 105 0.94 -14.11 -1.94
C PHE A 105 -0.04 -14.92 -2.78
N ALA A 106 -1.24 -14.37 -2.98
CA ALA A 106 -2.27 -14.97 -3.81
C ALA A 106 -3.28 -13.91 -4.27
N ALA A 107 -3.64 -13.97 -5.55
CA ALA A 107 -4.71 -13.17 -6.11
C ALA A 107 -6.10 -13.78 -5.85
N ALA A 108 -7.01 -12.96 -5.32
CA ALA A 108 -8.45 -13.19 -5.28
C ALA A 108 -9.20 -12.45 -6.41
N GLN A 109 -8.56 -11.47 -7.07
CA GLN A 109 -9.13 -10.67 -8.14
C GLN A 109 -8.10 -10.45 -9.28
N PRO A 110 -8.55 -10.22 -10.53
CA PRO A 110 -7.62 -10.09 -11.67
C PRO A 110 -6.58 -8.97 -11.52
N PHE A 111 -6.92 -7.84 -10.90
CA PHE A 111 -6.02 -6.70 -10.75
C PHE A 111 -4.85 -6.96 -9.78
N GLN A 112 -4.91 -8.06 -9.00
CA GLN A 112 -3.89 -8.42 -8.01
C GLN A 112 -2.72 -9.21 -8.61
N ASP A 113 -2.79 -9.54 -9.92
CA ASP A 113 -1.70 -10.09 -10.73
C ASP A 113 -0.93 -11.25 -10.09
N GLY A 114 -1.64 -12.26 -9.58
CA GLY A 114 -1.04 -13.42 -8.90
C GLY A 114 -0.82 -13.25 -7.40
N GLY A 115 -0.93 -12.03 -6.87
CA GLY A 115 -0.82 -11.69 -5.47
C GLY A 115 0.08 -10.50 -5.18
N ILE A 116 0.84 -10.00 -6.16
CA ILE A 116 1.66 -8.80 -6.08
C ILE A 116 1.44 -8.00 -7.36
N ALA A 117 1.07 -6.73 -7.22
CA ALA A 117 0.84 -5.84 -8.36
C ALA A 117 1.54 -4.50 -8.16
N THR A 118 1.82 -3.80 -9.26
CA THR A 118 2.44 -2.48 -9.26
C THR A 118 1.63 -1.50 -10.08
N ARG A 119 1.71 -0.21 -9.75
CA ARG A 119 1.18 0.89 -10.57
C ARG A 119 -0.31 0.76 -10.83
N ILE A 120 -1.07 0.51 -9.76
CA ILE A 120 -2.53 0.41 -9.81
C ILE A 120 -3.18 1.48 -8.96
N TYR A 121 -4.44 1.79 -9.26
CA TYR A 121 -5.31 2.48 -8.31
C TYR A 121 -6.12 1.45 -7.52
N GLU A 122 -6.26 1.69 -6.22
CA GLU A 122 -7.18 0.97 -5.32
C GLU A 122 -8.02 1.97 -4.53
N HIS A 123 -9.06 1.46 -3.87
CA HIS A 123 -10.00 2.17 -3.03
C HIS A 123 -10.80 3.25 -3.76
N GLY A 124 -11.57 4.03 -3.00
CA GLY A 124 -12.46 5.06 -3.51
C GLY A 124 -13.36 4.56 -4.64
N ASP A 125 -13.23 5.18 -5.82
CA ASP A 125 -13.97 4.83 -7.03
C ASP A 125 -13.09 4.18 -8.12
N SER A 126 -11.95 3.60 -7.73
CA SER A 126 -11.05 2.88 -8.66
C SER A 126 -11.68 1.64 -9.28
N GLY A 127 -12.67 1.04 -8.61
CA GLY A 127 -13.21 -0.28 -8.94
C GLY A 127 -12.41 -1.45 -8.37
N HIS A 128 -11.35 -1.18 -7.61
CA HIS A 128 -10.50 -2.17 -6.94
C HIS A 128 -10.48 -1.94 -5.42
N GLY A 129 -10.40 -3.03 -4.65
CA GLY A 129 -10.38 -2.97 -3.18
C GLY A 129 -11.69 -2.51 -2.56
N ASP A 130 -11.70 -2.40 -1.23
CA ASP A 130 -12.81 -1.78 -0.50
C ASP A 130 -12.75 -0.24 -0.59
N PRO A 131 -13.86 0.47 -0.37
CA PRO A 131 -13.87 1.94 -0.37
C PRO A 131 -13.58 2.52 1.02
N LEU A 132 -12.61 1.98 1.78
CA LEU A 132 -12.24 2.54 3.09
C LEU A 132 -11.22 3.67 3.01
N TYR A 133 -10.60 3.87 1.84
CA TYR A 133 -9.64 4.94 1.60
C TYR A 133 -10.07 5.79 0.40
N PRO A 134 -9.52 7.01 0.24
CA PRO A 134 -9.62 7.72 -1.03
C PRO A 134 -9.02 6.85 -2.14
N LYS A 135 -9.44 7.09 -3.39
CA LYS A 135 -8.76 6.48 -4.54
C LYS A 135 -7.27 6.80 -4.43
N THR A 136 -6.43 5.79 -4.40
CA THR A 136 -5.01 5.94 -4.05
C THR A 136 -4.16 5.22 -5.07
N TRP A 137 -3.07 5.85 -5.50
CA TRP A 137 -2.08 5.23 -6.36
C TRP A 137 -1.12 4.37 -5.53
N LEU A 138 -1.03 3.09 -5.90
CA LEU A 138 -0.15 2.10 -5.32
C LEU A 138 1.06 1.89 -6.23
N TYR A 139 2.24 2.20 -5.71
CA TYR A 139 3.50 1.89 -6.36
C TYR A 139 3.74 0.37 -6.39
N LEU A 140 3.42 -0.29 -5.28
CA LEU A 140 3.52 -1.73 -5.08
C LEU A 140 2.45 -2.15 -4.07
N ALA A 141 1.82 -3.29 -4.31
CA ALA A 141 0.83 -3.86 -3.41
C ALA A 141 0.93 -5.37 -3.41
N GLY A 142 0.58 -6.02 -2.31
CA GLY A 142 0.47 -7.47 -2.26
C GLY A 142 -0.69 -7.95 -1.40
N TRP A 143 -1.30 -9.07 -1.80
CA TRP A 143 -2.44 -9.73 -1.16
C TRP A 143 -2.11 -11.19 -0.91
N GLY A 144 -2.65 -11.75 0.18
CA GLY A 144 -2.42 -13.14 0.51
C GLY A 144 -2.70 -13.42 1.98
N THR A 145 -1.83 -14.23 2.62
CA THR A 145 -1.97 -14.53 4.04
C THR A 145 -0.67 -14.33 4.81
N ALA A 146 -0.80 -13.84 6.03
CA ALA A 146 0.31 -13.65 6.96
C ALA A 146 0.14 -14.51 8.23
N THR A 147 1.27 -14.71 8.92
CA THR A 147 1.31 -15.24 10.28
C THR A 147 1.85 -14.17 11.20
N MET A 148 1.11 -13.88 12.27
CA MET A 148 1.48 -12.92 13.30
C MET A 148 1.90 -13.65 14.57
N PHE A 149 2.95 -13.15 15.19
CA PHE A 149 3.54 -13.66 16.42
C PHE A 149 3.49 -12.57 17.49
N GLN A 150 3.27 -12.96 18.74
CA GLN A 150 3.45 -12.16 19.95
C GLN A 150 4.45 -12.90 20.84
N ASN A 151 5.56 -12.25 21.19
CA ASN A 151 6.63 -12.84 22.00
C ASN A 151 7.05 -14.23 21.50
N ASP A 152 7.27 -14.34 20.19
CA ASP A 152 7.62 -15.56 19.45
C ASP A 152 6.59 -16.70 19.44
N GLN A 153 5.42 -16.49 20.04
CA GLN A 153 4.29 -17.40 19.96
C GLN A 153 3.36 -16.99 18.83
N VAL A 154 2.84 -17.96 18.07
CA VAL A 154 1.85 -17.68 17.02
C VAL A 154 0.60 -17.10 17.67
N LEU A 155 0.27 -15.86 17.32
CA LEU A 155 -0.95 -15.18 17.73
C LEU A 155 -2.05 -15.43 16.69
N TYR A 156 -1.77 -15.16 15.42
CA TYR A 156 -2.68 -15.38 14.30
C TYR A 156 -1.99 -16.12 13.17
N LYS A 157 -2.64 -17.15 12.63
CA LYS A 157 -2.07 -17.99 11.56
C LYS A 157 -2.94 -17.97 10.32
N ASP A 158 -2.29 -17.75 9.18
CA ASP A 158 -2.92 -17.77 7.85
C ASP A 158 -4.08 -16.75 7.72
N TYR A 159 -3.92 -15.60 8.37
CA TYR A 159 -4.89 -14.51 8.30
C TYR A 159 -4.71 -13.74 7.00
N PRO A 160 -5.81 -13.36 6.32
CA PRO A 160 -5.74 -12.45 5.18
C PRO A 160 -4.92 -11.20 5.51
N ALA A 161 -3.99 -10.88 4.61
CA ALA A 161 -3.11 -9.75 4.74
C ALA A 161 -2.98 -9.01 3.41
N HIS A 162 -2.71 -7.71 3.52
CA HIS A 162 -2.45 -6.85 2.38
C HIS A 162 -1.49 -5.74 2.79
N PHE A 163 -0.46 -5.54 1.98
CA PHE A 163 0.42 -4.39 2.12
C PHE A 163 0.30 -3.48 0.90
N MET A 164 0.52 -2.20 1.13
CA MET A 164 0.38 -1.13 0.16
C MET A 164 1.55 -0.17 0.30
N VAL A 165 2.38 -0.03 -0.72
CA VAL A 165 3.31 1.09 -0.87
C VAL A 165 2.61 2.13 -1.73
N MET A 166 2.19 3.24 -1.15
CA MET A 166 1.22 4.14 -1.76
C MET A 166 1.60 5.61 -1.65
N GLU A 167 0.95 6.43 -2.47
CA GLU A 167 0.90 7.87 -2.21
C GLU A 167 0.34 8.15 -0.82
N ARG A 168 0.85 9.19 -0.17
CA ARG A 168 0.44 9.51 1.19
C ARG A 168 -1.02 9.95 1.22
N SER A 169 -1.86 9.19 1.90
CA SER A 169 -3.27 9.51 2.13
C SER A 169 -3.50 10.30 3.42
N ARG A 170 -2.58 10.14 4.38
CA ARG A 170 -2.68 10.71 5.73
C ARG A 170 -1.91 12.02 5.84
N ASP A 171 -2.53 13.06 6.39
CA ASP A 171 -1.85 14.33 6.64
C ASP A 171 -0.72 14.12 7.68
N PRO A 172 0.53 14.50 7.39
CA PRO A 172 1.67 14.19 8.27
C PRO A 172 1.69 15.01 9.57
N LYS A 173 0.79 16.00 9.73
CA LYS A 173 0.69 16.82 10.94
C LYS A 173 -0.54 16.46 11.77
N THR A 174 -1.68 16.29 11.12
CA THR A 174 -2.96 16.02 11.81
C THR A 174 -3.30 14.54 11.85
N HIS A 175 -2.64 13.72 11.04
CA HIS A 175 -2.94 12.32 10.80
C HIS A 175 -4.35 12.05 10.26
N GLU A 176 -5.02 13.09 9.77
CA GLU A 176 -6.33 12.96 9.13
C GLU A 176 -6.19 12.35 7.73
N VAL A 177 -7.10 11.47 7.38
CA VAL A 177 -7.32 11.00 6.00
C VAL A 177 -8.52 11.76 5.46
N ARG A 178 -8.37 12.43 4.31
CA ARG A 178 -9.44 13.26 3.73
C ARG A 178 -10.49 12.38 3.04
N TYR A 179 -11.32 11.68 3.82
CA TYR A 179 -12.31 10.72 3.34
C TYR A 179 -13.47 10.52 4.35
N PRO A 180 -14.69 10.13 3.93
CA PRO A 180 -15.20 10.18 2.56
C PRO A 180 -15.41 11.62 2.11
N VAL A 181 -14.97 11.94 0.89
CA VAL A 181 -15.18 13.27 0.29
C VAL A 181 -15.64 13.13 -1.15
N LYS A 182 -16.43 14.07 -1.63
CA LYS A 182 -16.76 14.17 -3.05
C LYS A 182 -15.47 14.43 -3.80
N ARG A 183 -15.02 13.47 -4.60
CA ARG A 183 -13.78 13.57 -5.39
C ARG A 183 -13.75 14.88 -6.17
N THR A 184 -12.69 15.65 -5.98
CA THR A 184 -12.42 16.84 -6.78
C THR A 184 -11.28 16.62 -7.79
N LEU A 185 -10.41 15.64 -7.52
CA LEU A 185 -9.22 15.35 -8.33
C LEU A 185 -9.25 13.95 -8.97
N PRO A 186 -8.83 13.77 -10.24
CA PRO A 186 -8.83 12.46 -10.91
C PRO A 186 -7.98 11.36 -10.22
N GLY A 187 -6.89 11.77 -9.55
CA GLY A 187 -5.95 10.88 -8.86
C GLY A 187 -6.40 10.43 -7.47
N GLY A 188 -7.38 11.11 -6.88
CA GLY A 188 -7.70 10.98 -5.46
C GLY A 188 -7.27 12.19 -4.64
N GLU A 189 -7.60 12.18 -3.35
CA GLU A 189 -7.27 13.26 -2.40
C GLU A 189 -6.04 12.84 -1.57
N THR A 190 -4.98 12.45 -2.27
CA THR A 190 -3.67 12.01 -1.76
C THR A 190 -2.60 13.08 -2.01
N ASP A 191 -1.50 13.02 -1.27
CA ASP A 191 -0.28 13.80 -1.50
C ASP A 191 0.70 12.98 -2.37
N PRO A 192 0.82 13.27 -3.68
CA PRO A 192 1.69 12.51 -4.57
C PRO A 192 3.19 12.76 -4.32
N ALA A 193 3.55 13.80 -3.55
CA ALA A 193 4.93 14.03 -3.13
C ALA A 193 5.28 13.22 -1.87
N GLY A 194 4.27 12.68 -1.19
CA GLY A 194 4.40 11.80 -0.04
C GLY A 194 4.29 10.33 -0.41
N MET A 195 4.91 9.49 0.41
CA MET A 195 4.78 8.05 0.34
C MET A 195 4.53 7.50 1.74
N GLU A 196 3.73 6.45 1.83
CA GLU A 196 3.52 5.67 3.05
C GLU A 196 3.40 4.19 2.72
N ILE A 197 3.64 3.35 3.72
CA ILE A 197 3.34 1.92 3.66
C ILE A 197 2.23 1.63 4.64
N ASP A 198 1.18 0.97 4.16
CA ASP A 198 0.13 0.42 5.01
C ASP A 198 0.22 -1.11 4.96
N LEU A 199 0.09 -1.77 6.11
CA LEU A 199 -0.08 -3.22 6.23
C LEU A 199 -1.30 -3.48 7.10
N TRP A 200 -2.25 -4.24 6.59
CA TRP A 200 -3.30 -4.82 7.43
C TRP A 200 -3.26 -6.34 7.45
N VAL A 201 -3.65 -6.88 8.61
CA VAL A 201 -3.87 -8.31 8.86
C VAL A 201 -5.23 -8.42 9.54
N ARG A 202 -6.11 -9.28 9.02
CA ARG A 202 -7.49 -9.33 9.50
C ARG A 202 -8.04 -10.73 9.65
N SER A 203 -9.03 -10.88 10.53
CA SER A 203 -9.79 -12.11 10.69
C SER A 203 -10.69 -12.40 9.48
N LYS A 204 -11.16 -13.65 9.39
CA LYS A 204 -12.24 -14.01 8.45
C LYS A 204 -13.61 -13.67 9.04
N GLU A 205 -13.71 -13.84 10.35
CA GLU A 205 -14.86 -13.53 11.18
C GLU A 205 -15.18 -12.05 11.11
N GLN A 206 -16.47 -11.74 10.94
CA GLN A 206 -16.98 -10.38 10.87
C GLN A 206 -17.53 -9.95 12.22
N ASN A 207 -17.34 -8.68 12.56
CA ASN A 207 -17.99 -8.03 13.70
C ASN A 207 -18.57 -6.68 13.23
N PRO A 208 -19.90 -6.56 13.11
CA PRO A 208 -20.53 -5.34 12.60
C PRO A 208 -20.45 -4.15 13.56
N GLN A 209 -19.93 -4.35 14.78
CA GLN A 209 -19.67 -3.28 15.74
C GLN A 209 -18.29 -2.64 15.54
N ASN A 210 -17.44 -3.21 14.68
CA ASN A 210 -16.11 -2.71 14.37
C ASN A 210 -16.13 -1.95 13.03
N PHE A 211 -15.24 -0.98 12.91
CA PHE A 211 -14.84 -0.39 11.64
C PHE A 211 -13.32 -0.52 11.45
N PRO A 212 -12.86 -1.33 10.46
CA PRO A 212 -13.65 -2.15 9.53
C PRO A 212 -14.31 -3.37 10.22
N PRO A 213 -15.33 -4.02 9.62
CA PRO A 213 -16.21 -4.96 10.32
C PRO A 213 -15.62 -6.37 10.51
N TYR A 214 -14.35 -6.47 10.94
CA TYR A 214 -13.66 -7.72 11.23
C TYR A 214 -13.51 -7.91 12.73
N GLU A 215 -13.62 -9.14 13.23
CA GLU A 215 -13.37 -9.45 14.65
C GLU A 215 -11.96 -9.03 15.09
N THR A 216 -10.98 -9.15 14.19
CA THR A 216 -9.62 -8.64 14.38
C THR A 216 -9.20 -7.87 13.14
N PHE A 217 -8.65 -6.67 13.33
CA PHE A 217 -8.05 -5.87 12.27
C PHE A 217 -6.81 -5.17 12.82
N ILE A 218 -5.63 -5.71 12.51
CA ILE A 218 -4.34 -5.07 12.79
C ILE A 218 -4.01 -4.19 11.60
N HIS A 219 -3.64 -2.94 11.86
CA HIS A 219 -3.29 -2.00 10.80
C HIS A 219 -2.13 -1.12 11.23
N LEU A 220 -1.04 -1.23 10.49
CA LEU A 220 0.20 -0.50 10.72
C LEU A 220 0.47 0.40 9.51
N CYS A 221 0.94 1.60 9.80
CA CYS A 221 1.38 2.58 8.83
C CYS A 221 2.86 2.92 9.08
N TRP A 222 3.64 3.13 8.01
CA TRP A 222 5.00 3.66 8.06
C TRP A 222 5.11 4.88 7.16
N GLU A 223 5.50 6.02 7.75
CA GLU A 223 5.53 7.32 7.06
C GLU A 223 6.88 7.62 6.36
N GLU A 224 7.92 6.85 6.69
CA GLU A 224 9.24 6.96 6.07
C GLU A 224 9.55 5.71 5.26
N VAL A 225 9.64 5.87 3.94
CA VAL A 225 9.85 4.77 2.98
C VAL A 225 11.19 4.94 2.28
N THR A 226 12.03 3.91 2.36
CA THR A 226 13.35 3.86 1.69
C THR A 226 13.37 2.73 0.67
N TRP A 227 13.75 3.05 -0.56
CA TRP A 227 14.06 2.08 -1.62
C TRP A 227 15.56 1.75 -1.56
N ARG A 228 15.89 0.45 -1.55
CA ARG A 228 17.27 -0.04 -1.39
C ARG A 228 17.84 -0.61 -2.67
#